data_AF-A0AAU7PKD3-F1
#
_entry.id   AF-A0AAU7PKD3-F1
#
_cell.length_a   1.000
_cell.length_b   1.000
_cell.length_c   1.000
_cell.angle_alpha   90.00
_cell.angle_beta   90.00
_cell.angle_gamma   90.00
#
_symmetry.space_group_name_H-M   'P 1'
#
loop_
_entity.id
_entity.type
_entity.pdbx_description
1 polymer ?
#
loop_
_entity_poly.entity_id
_entity_poly.type
_entity_poly.pdbx_seq_one_letter_code
_entity_poly.pdbx_strand_id
1 'polypeptide(L)'
;MTQHETSICENLLYEAIRIAEQSRKEFEIVRQYFKSDDMYRCERNQRKSDRHWGCAEGIFKALKELGFEHRDMKRLQELINW
;
A
#
# COMPACT_ATOMS: atom_id res chain seq x y z
N MET A 1 6.96 -22.55 6.17
CA MET A 1 5.72 -22.07 6.82
C MET A 1 4.70 -23.19 6.90
N THR A 2 3.96 -23.27 8.00
CA THR A 2 2.79 -24.14 8.16
C THR A 2 1.61 -23.61 7.32
N GLN A 3 0.59 -24.44 7.06
CA GLN A 3 -0.62 -23.99 6.35
C GLN A 3 -1.29 -22.80 7.04
N HIS A 4 -1.28 -22.78 8.38
CA HIS A 4 -1.85 -21.68 9.15
C HIS A 4 -1.06 -20.38 8.95
N GLU A 5 0.27 -20.43 9.00
CA GLU A 5 1.14 -19.27 8.75
C GLU A 5 0.98 -18.75 7.31
N THR A 6 0.85 -19.64 6.33
CA THR A 6 0.60 -19.28 4.93
C THR A 6 -0.72 -18.51 4.78
N SER A 7 -1.80 -18.99 5.39
CA SER A 7 -3.09 -18.30 5.35
C SER A 7 -3.04 -16.91 6.00
N ILE A 8 -2.30 -16.75 7.10
CA ILE A 8 -2.07 -15.43 7.72
C ILE A 8 -1.33 -14.50 6.75
N CYS A 9 -0.28 -14.99 6.10
CA CYS A 9 0.49 -14.20 5.13
C CYS A 9 -0.32 -13.81 3.90
N GLU A 10 -1.18 -14.70 3.40
CA GLU A 10 -2.13 -14.40 2.32
C GLU A 10 -3.11 -13.28 2.71
N ASN A 11 -3.67 -13.34 3.92
CA ASN A 11 -4.57 -12.31 4.42
C ASN A 11 -3.85 -10.95 4.52
N LEU A 12 -2.62 -10.94 5.05
CA LEU A 12 -1.79 -9.74 5.11
C LEU A 12 -1.46 -9.20 3.72
N LEU A 13 -1.18 -10.07 2.74
CA LEU A 13 -0.94 -9.67 1.36
C LEU A 13 -2.18 -9.00 0.75
N TYR A 14 -3.36 -9.59 0.90
CA TYR A 14 -4.59 -8.99 0.37
C TYR A 14 -4.94 -7.67 1.04
N GLU A 15 -4.70 -7.57 2.35
CA GLU A 15 -4.85 -6.31 3.08
C GLU A 15 -3.87 -5.23 2.57
N ALA A 16 -2.59 -5.58 2.39
CA ALA A 16 -1.58 -4.66 1.88
C ALA A 16 -1.90 -4.18 0.46
N ILE A 17 -2.43 -5.05 -0.41
CA ILE A 17 -2.91 -4.67 -1.75
C ILE A 17 -4.03 -3.64 -1.65
N ARG A 18 -5.03 -3.88 -0.81
CA ARG A 18 -6.15 -2.94 -0.59
C ARG A 18 -5.65 -1.59 -0.08
N ILE A 19 -4.70 -1.59 0.85
CA ILE A 19 -4.09 -0.39 1.41
C ILE A 19 -3.29 0.37 0.34
N ALA A 20 -2.51 -0.31 -0.50
CA ALA A 20 -1.75 0.31 -1.57
C ALA A 20 -2.67 0.95 -2.63
N GLU A 21 -3.77 0.27 -3.00
CA GLU A 21 -4.79 0.83 -3.89
C GLU A 21 -5.44 2.09 -3.29
N GLN A 22 -5.70 2.09 -1.99
CA GLN A 22 -6.23 3.25 -1.28
C GLN A 22 -5.24 4.42 -1.29
N SER A 23 -3.95 4.16 -1.04
CA SER A 23 -2.89 5.17 -1.12
C SER A 23 -2.86 5.86 -2.48
N ARG A 24 -2.96 5.10 -3.58
CA ARG A 24 -2.99 5.66 -4.95
C ARG A 24 -4.20 6.54 -5.19
N LYS A 25 -5.39 6.12 -4.76
CA LYS A 25 -6.62 6.93 -4.88
C LYS A 25 -6.46 8.26 -4.14
N GLU A 26 -5.88 8.22 -2.95
CA GLU A 26 -5.60 9.42 -2.16
C GLU A 26 -4.56 10.32 -2.81
N PHE A 27 -3.53 9.74 -3.45
CA PHE A 27 -2.55 10.51 -4.20
C PHE A 27 -3.15 11.21 -5.43
N GLU A 28 -4.07 10.56 -6.16
CA GLU A 28 -4.79 11.23 -7.25
C GLU A 28 -5.62 12.42 -6.74
N ILE A 29 -6.19 12.32 -5.54
CA ILE A 29 -6.88 13.43 -4.87
C ILE A 29 -5.89 14.57 -4.54
N VAL A 30 -4.65 14.26 -4.11
CA VAL A 30 -3.61 15.27 -3.91
C VAL A 30 -3.36 16.06 -5.19
N ARG A 31 -3.24 15.38 -6.33
CA ARG A 31 -3.02 16.06 -7.64
C ARG A 31 -4.16 17.00 -7.99
N GLN A 32 -5.39 16.68 -7.61
CA GLN A 32 -6.54 17.56 -7.81
C GLN A 32 -6.46 18.80 -6.93
N TYR A 33 -6.15 18.65 -5.64
CA TYR A 33 -6.01 19.79 -4.72
C TYR A 33 -4.83 20.70 -5.06
N PHE A 34 -3.74 20.13 -5.55
CA PHE A 34 -2.61 20.91 -6.05
C PHE A 34 -3.00 21.78 -7.25
N LYS A 35 -3.80 21.24 -8.18
CA LYS A 35 -4.30 22.00 -9.34
C LYS A 35 -5.30 23.09 -8.95
N SER A 36 -6.05 22.92 -7.86
CA SER A 36 -7.03 23.90 -7.38
C SER A 36 -6.46 24.88 -6.35
N ASP A 37 -5.14 24.86 -6.11
CA ASP A 37 -4.44 25.70 -5.12
C ASP A 37 -4.98 25.56 -3.67
N ASP A 38 -5.60 24.41 -3.34
CA ASP A 38 -6.04 24.11 -1.97
C ASP A 38 -4.93 23.36 -1.22
N MET A 39 -3.91 24.13 -0.82
CA MET A 39 -2.69 23.57 -0.23
C MET A 39 -2.93 22.87 1.12
N TYR A 40 -3.89 23.33 1.92
CA TYR A 40 -4.23 22.66 3.17
C TYR A 40 -4.78 21.24 2.93
N ARG A 41 -5.72 21.09 1.98
CA ARG A 41 -6.24 19.75 1.64
C ARG A 41 -5.21 18.92 0.91
N CYS A 42 -4.35 19.54 0.10
CA CYS A 42 -3.23 18.88 -0.56
C CYS A 42 -2.33 18.17 0.47
N GLU A 43 -1.78 18.91 1.43
CA GLU A 43 -0.90 18.36 2.47
C GLU A 43 -1.59 17.30 3.32
N ARG A 44 -2.85 17.53 3.72
CA ARG A 44 -3.62 16.58 4.52
C ARG A 44 -3.81 15.25 3.79
N ASN A 45 -4.08 15.26 2.49
CA ASN A 45 -4.28 14.02 1.73
C ASN A 45 -2.96 13.36 1.34
N GLN A 46 -1.89 14.13 1.15
CA GLN A 46 -0.54 13.59 0.96
C GLN A 46 -0.15 12.73 2.16
N ARG A 47 -0.28 13.25 3.38
CA ARG A 47 0.03 12.49 4.61
C ARG A 47 -0.80 11.22 4.77
N LYS A 48 -2.05 11.21 4.29
CA LYS A 48 -2.90 10.00 4.30
C LYS A 48 -2.38 8.96 3.31
N SER A 49 -2.10 9.41 2.08
CA SER A 49 -1.55 8.57 1.03
C SER A 49 -0.21 7.95 1.46
N ASP A 50 0.69 8.75 2.04
CA ASP A 50 1.99 8.32 2.56
C ASP A 50 1.84 7.28 3.68
N ARG A 51 0.88 7.47 4.58
CA ARG A 51 0.62 6.52 5.68
C ARG A 51 0.17 5.16 5.13
N HIS A 52 -0.77 5.16 4.18
CA HIS A 52 -1.22 3.92 3.56
C HIS A 52 -0.09 3.27 2.76
N TRP A 53 0.66 4.05 1.98
CA TRP A 53 1.81 3.55 1.22
C TRP A 53 2.84 2.90 2.14
N GLY A 54 3.27 3.58 3.21
CA GLY A 54 4.26 3.06 4.14
C GLY A 54 3.78 1.81 4.88
N CYS A 55 2.48 1.71 5.18
CA CYS A 55 1.91 0.49 5.76
C CYS A 55 1.96 -0.69 4.78
N ALA A 56 1.57 -0.48 3.52
CA ALA A 56 1.64 -1.52 2.50
C ALA A 56 3.08 -1.95 2.18
N GLU A 57 4.01 -0.98 2.12
CA GLU A 57 5.44 -1.22 1.91
C GLU A 57 6.06 -2.02 3.08
N GLY A 58 5.69 -1.68 4.32
CA GLY A 58 6.12 -2.41 5.50
C GLY A 58 5.65 -3.87 5.51
N ILE A 59 4.37 -4.11 5.18
CA ILE A 59 3.85 -5.49 5.06
C ILE A 59 4.57 -6.24 3.94
N PHE A 60 4.78 -5.60 2.78
CA PHE A 60 5.53 -6.22 1.68
C PHE A 60 6.94 -6.65 2.10
N LYS A 61 7.68 -5.78 2.80
CA LYS A 61 9.02 -6.08 3.33
C LYS A 61 8.98 -7.26 4.31
N ALA A 62 8.05 -7.23 5.28
CA ALA A 62 7.90 -8.31 6.25
C ALA A 62 7.57 -9.67 5.58
N LEU A 63 6.67 -9.68 4.59
CA LEU A 63 6.35 -10.89 3.83
C LEU A 63 7.58 -11.43 3.06
N LYS A 64 8.39 -10.55 2.46
CA LYS A 64 9.64 -10.96 1.81
C LYS A 64 10.66 -11.52 2.80
N GLU A 65 10.81 -10.90 3.97
CA GLU A 65 11.74 -11.35 5.02
C GLU A 65 11.35 -12.74 5.57
N LEU A 66 10.05 -13.04 5.64
CA LEU A 66 9.53 -14.35 6.02
C LEU A 66 9.71 -15.42 4.92
N GLY A 67 10.18 -15.05 3.72
CA GLY A 67 10.27 -15.95 2.58
C GLY A 67 8.91 -16.37 2.02
N PHE A 68 7.87 -15.57 2.22
CA PHE A 68 6.53 -15.85 1.69
C PHE A 68 6.49 -15.63 0.17
N GLU A 69 6.18 -16.70 -0.56
CA GLU A 69 6.03 -16.68 -2.02
C GLU A 69 4.55 -16.78 -2.40
N HIS A 70 4.05 -15.77 -3.11
CA HIS A 70 2.70 -15.76 -3.66
C HIS A 70 2.65 -14.93 -4.94
N ARG A 71 1.85 -15.35 -5.93
CA ARG A 71 1.77 -14.68 -7.25
C ARG A 71 1.43 -13.20 -7.14
N ASP A 72 0.58 -12.85 -6.18
CA ASP A 72 0.09 -11.48 -5.99
C ASP A 72 1.10 -10.59 -5.25
N MET A 73 2.23 -11.12 -4.76
CA MET A 73 3.35 -10.30 -4.28
C MET A 73 3.88 -9.37 -5.39
N LYS A 74 3.86 -9.83 -6.64
CA LYS A 74 4.23 -9.00 -7.79
C LYS A 74 3.25 -7.83 -7.97
N ARG A 75 1.95 -8.09 -7.83
CA ARG A 75 0.91 -7.04 -7.89
C ARG A 75 1.12 -6.03 -6.77
N LEU A 76 1.38 -6.47 -5.54
CA LEU A 76 1.66 -5.56 -4.43
C LEU A 76 2.92 -4.72 -4.72
N GLN A 77 3.99 -5.33 -5.22
CA GLN A 77 5.22 -4.64 -5.59
C GLN A 77 4.96 -3.55 -6.65
N GLU A 78 4.20 -3.87 -7.69
CA GLU A 78 3.79 -2.91 -8.72
C GLU A 78 2.93 -1.80 -8.15
N LEU A 79 2.10 -2.07 -7.13
CA LEU A 79 1.24 -1.08 -6.48
C LEU A 79 2.02 -0.09 -5.61
N ILE A 80 3.11 -0.51 -4.97
CA ILE A 80 3.92 0.34 -4.07
C ILE A 80 5.10 1.02 -4.78
N ASN A 81 5.50 0.55 -5.97
CA ASN A 81 6.51 1.21 -6.81
C ASN A 81 5.84 2.05 -7.91
N TRP A 82 5.59 3.33 -7.64
CA TRP A 82 4.98 4.28 -8.59
C TRP A 82 5.56 5.67 -8.49
#